data_AF-A0A4P5Y7Q3-F1
#
_entry.id   AF-A0A4P5Y7Q3-F1
#
_cell.length_a   1.000
_cell.length_b   1.000
_cell.length_c   1.000
_cell.angle_alpha   90.00
_cell.angle_beta   90.00
_cell.angle_gamma   90.00
#
_symmetry.space_group_name_H-M   'P 1'
#
loop_
_entity.id
_entity.type
_entity.pdbx_description
1 polymer ?
#
loop_
_entity_poly.entity_id
_entity_poly.type
_entity_poly.pdbx_seq_one_letter_code
_entity_poly.pdbx_strand_id
1 'polypeptide(L)'
;MAVLNWSQTVVGYPEHTRSGSRVVGVSHMSTFAAMRFAEELGIRNGWLMADGALSQLENVRRGAPTAVTLSAMLADRRVAMTEGVTSGTLWFAAAGGAAPVAGQSLPAWAESAKQPWVEVVDNETCYWGGLTDAQIARLLAWFLCQHPMEADFKKVKIQPRTFARLKAGLFDHGWTRNLQLVRGDRKLCDLWAGVHGSCILDHATRPLPTQAAIGLRLTIDFGEISSEDLADRCPLVDETGKLVPGRPSGLWGRA
;
A
#
# COMPACT_ATOMS: atom_id res chain seq x y z
N MET A 1 -12.63 -0.67 22.53
CA MET A 1 -12.36 -1.35 21.24
C MET A 1 -10.87 -1.62 21.18
N ALA A 2 -10.47 -2.88 21.01
CA ALA A 2 -9.06 -3.21 20.84
C ALA A 2 -8.57 -2.52 19.57
N VAL A 3 -7.69 -1.53 19.71
CA VAL A 3 -6.96 -0.94 18.59
C VAL A 3 -6.14 -2.08 18.00
N LEU A 4 -6.57 -2.61 16.86
CA LEU A 4 -5.88 -3.67 16.15
C LEU A 4 -4.50 -3.12 15.79
N ASN A 5 -3.53 -3.58 16.57
CA ASN A 5 -2.19 -3.06 16.63
C ASN A 5 -1.42 -3.66 15.46
N TRP A 6 -1.54 -3.05 14.28
CA TRP A 6 -1.01 -3.64 13.05
C TRP A 6 0.09 -2.79 12.43
N SER A 7 1.21 -3.45 12.15
CA SER A 7 2.20 -2.90 11.25
C SER A 7 1.67 -2.93 9.83
N GLN A 8 1.89 -1.83 9.11
CA GLN A 8 1.64 -1.74 7.69
C GLN A 8 2.96 -1.90 6.94
N THR A 9 2.93 -2.60 5.81
CA THR A 9 4.10 -2.80 4.97
C THR A 9 3.83 -2.36 3.53
N VAL A 10 4.84 -1.78 2.89
CA VAL A 10 4.88 -1.48 1.47
C VAL A 10 6.15 -2.09 0.86
N VAL A 11 6.03 -2.85 -0.22
CA VAL A 11 7.15 -3.54 -0.85
C VAL A 11 7.06 -3.44 -2.36
N GLY A 12 8.20 -3.24 -3.01
CA GLY A 12 8.31 -3.25 -4.46
C GLY A 12 8.79 -4.62 -4.95
N TYR A 13 8.21 -5.09 -6.05
CA TYR A 13 8.64 -6.28 -6.78
C TYR A 13 9.20 -5.81 -8.13
N PRO A 14 10.49 -6.01 -8.43
CA PRO A 14 11.06 -5.64 -9.73
C PRO A 14 10.38 -6.36 -10.89
N GLU A 15 10.15 -7.66 -10.73
CA GLU A 15 9.34 -8.49 -11.63
C GLU A 15 8.35 -9.27 -10.77
N HIS A 16 7.06 -8.96 -10.92
CA HIS A 16 6.01 -9.66 -10.21
C HIS A 16 5.52 -10.86 -11.02
N THR A 17 5.34 -12.01 -10.37
CA THR A 17 4.95 -13.28 -11.00
C THR A 17 3.69 -13.18 -11.86
N ARG A 18 2.77 -12.26 -11.50
CA ARG A 18 1.49 -12.08 -12.18
C ARG A 18 1.54 -11.20 -13.44
N SER A 19 2.52 -10.32 -13.55
CA SER A 19 2.58 -9.30 -14.62
C SER A 19 3.92 -9.26 -15.36
N GLY A 20 4.96 -9.95 -14.87
CA GLY A 20 6.32 -9.85 -15.39
C GLY A 20 6.92 -8.43 -15.30
N SER A 21 6.28 -7.55 -14.53
CA SER A 21 6.58 -6.11 -14.48
C SER A 21 6.66 -5.62 -13.05
N ARG A 22 7.11 -4.38 -12.88
CA ARG A 22 7.27 -3.74 -11.57
C ARG A 22 5.92 -3.54 -10.89
N VAL A 23 5.79 -4.08 -9.67
CA VAL A 23 4.58 -3.96 -8.85
C VAL A 23 4.92 -3.43 -7.46
N VAL A 24 4.02 -2.68 -6.83
CA VAL A 24 4.14 -2.25 -5.44
C VAL A 24 2.99 -2.86 -4.62
N GLY A 25 3.33 -3.75 -3.70
CA GLY A 25 2.43 -4.33 -2.72
C GLY A 25 2.28 -3.44 -1.49
N VAL A 26 1.08 -3.33 -0.95
CA VAL A 26 0.75 -2.57 0.26
C VAL A 26 -0.21 -3.39 1.12
N SER A 27 0.13 -3.58 2.39
CA SER A 27 -0.76 -4.23 3.35
C SER A 27 -1.76 -3.26 3.96
N HIS A 28 -2.86 -3.80 4.50
CA HIS A 28 -3.95 -3.07 5.14
C HIS A 28 -4.46 -1.88 4.31
N MET A 29 -4.59 -2.07 3.00
CA MET A 29 -5.26 -1.15 2.09
C MET A 29 -6.55 -1.80 1.62
N SER A 30 -7.67 -1.39 2.22
CA SER A 30 -8.99 -1.92 1.84
C SER A 30 -9.34 -1.58 0.39
N THR A 31 -10.30 -2.31 -0.17
CA THR A 31 -10.86 -2.05 -1.50
C THR A 31 -11.32 -0.60 -1.63
N PHE A 32 -12.01 -0.08 -0.61
CA PHE A 32 -12.44 1.32 -0.60
C PHE A 32 -11.26 2.28 -0.64
N ALA A 33 -10.24 2.05 0.21
CA ALA A 33 -9.04 2.88 0.23
C ALA A 33 -8.29 2.83 -1.11
N ALA A 34 -8.19 1.66 -1.73
CA ALA A 34 -7.57 1.47 -3.02
C ALA A 34 -8.32 2.20 -4.14
N MET A 35 -9.64 2.03 -4.26
CA MET A 35 -10.44 2.70 -5.28
C MET A 35 -10.42 4.23 -5.09
N ARG A 36 -10.49 4.71 -3.85
CA ARG A 36 -10.31 6.14 -3.55
C ARG A 36 -8.93 6.63 -3.96
N PHE A 37 -7.88 5.90 -3.62
CA PHE A 37 -6.52 6.28 -4.03
C PHE A 37 -6.37 6.30 -5.56
N ALA A 38 -6.95 5.34 -6.28
CA ALA A 38 -6.96 5.34 -7.75
C ALA A 38 -7.66 6.59 -8.34
N GLU A 39 -8.81 6.99 -7.79
CA GLU A 39 -9.50 8.22 -8.17
C GLU A 39 -8.62 9.46 -7.95
N GLU A 40 -7.88 9.52 -6.84
CA GLU A 40 -6.94 10.60 -6.51
C GLU A 40 -5.71 10.63 -7.42
N LEU A 41 -5.31 9.48 -7.99
CA LEU A 41 -4.30 9.43 -9.04
C LEU A 41 -4.82 9.90 -10.40
N GLY A 42 -6.10 10.27 -10.50
CA GLY A 42 -6.76 10.68 -11.74
C GLY A 42 -7.32 9.51 -12.56
N ILE A 43 -7.29 8.29 -12.03
CA ILE A 43 -7.81 7.10 -12.71
C ILE A 43 -9.31 6.99 -12.44
N ARG A 44 -10.12 7.72 -13.20
CA ARG A 44 -11.56 7.84 -12.94
C ARG A 44 -12.41 6.74 -13.58
N ASN A 45 -11.97 6.21 -14.71
CA ASN A 45 -12.67 5.20 -15.51
C ASN A 45 -11.76 4.01 -15.74
N GLY A 46 -12.34 2.81 -15.76
CA GLY A 46 -11.56 1.60 -15.93
C GLY A 46 -12.40 0.35 -16.11
N TRP A 47 -11.69 -0.76 -16.13
CA TRP A 47 -12.25 -2.10 -16.18
C TRP A 47 -12.13 -2.73 -14.81
N LEU A 48 -13.22 -3.29 -14.32
CA LEU A 48 -13.28 -4.01 -13.06
C LEU A 48 -13.52 -5.48 -13.34
N MET A 49 -12.71 -6.33 -12.74
CA MET A 49 -12.92 -7.77 -12.74
C MET A 49 -12.81 -8.25 -11.31
N ALA A 50 -13.60 -9.25 -10.94
CA ALA A 50 -13.58 -9.74 -9.58
C ALA A 50 -13.79 -11.25 -9.56
N ASP A 51 -13.09 -11.91 -8.63
CA ASP A 51 -13.04 -13.36 -8.43
C ASP A 51 -13.25 -13.69 -6.95
N GLY A 52 -13.82 -14.86 -6.67
CA GLY A 52 -14.20 -15.27 -5.30
C GLY A 52 -15.51 -14.65 -4.79
N ALA A 53 -15.73 -14.75 -3.48
CA ALA A 53 -16.97 -14.32 -2.83
C ALA A 53 -16.90 -12.83 -2.43
N LEU A 54 -17.47 -11.97 -3.27
CA LEU A 54 -17.31 -10.52 -3.13
C LEU A 54 -18.51 -9.93 -2.38
N SER A 55 -18.49 -9.98 -1.05
CA SER A 55 -19.43 -9.18 -0.24
C SER A 55 -19.18 -7.67 -0.41
N GLN A 56 -17.96 -7.29 -0.82
CA GLN A 56 -17.56 -5.91 -1.02
C GLN A 56 -18.06 -5.26 -2.33
N LEU A 57 -18.67 -6.00 -3.25
CA LEU A 57 -19.15 -5.50 -4.55
C LEU A 57 -20.57 -5.95 -4.88
N GLU A 58 -21.49 -5.00 -5.00
CA GLU A 58 -22.85 -5.28 -5.51
C GLU A 58 -22.92 -5.15 -7.04
N ASN A 59 -23.67 -6.05 -7.69
CA ASN A 59 -23.99 -6.02 -9.13
C ASN A 59 -22.81 -6.17 -10.11
N VAL A 60 -21.67 -6.71 -9.68
CA VAL A 60 -20.54 -7.04 -10.55
C VAL A 60 -20.56 -8.53 -10.87
N ARG A 61 -20.60 -8.88 -12.17
CA ARG A 61 -20.54 -10.29 -12.59
C ARG A 61 -19.13 -10.82 -12.39
N ARG A 62 -18.99 -11.99 -11.74
CA ARG A 62 -17.69 -12.65 -11.54
C ARG A 62 -17.05 -13.01 -12.87
N GLY A 63 -15.72 -12.90 -12.93
CA GLY A 63 -14.88 -13.42 -14.02
C GLY A 63 -14.95 -12.67 -15.36
N ALA A 64 -15.79 -11.64 -15.52
CA ALA A 64 -15.87 -10.85 -16.75
C ALA A 64 -15.51 -9.37 -16.48
N PRO A 65 -14.54 -8.78 -17.21
CA PRO A 65 -14.25 -7.35 -17.11
C PRO A 65 -15.48 -6.50 -17.41
N THR A 66 -15.83 -5.61 -16.50
CA THR A 66 -16.96 -4.68 -16.60
C THR A 66 -16.43 -3.25 -16.62
N ALA A 67 -16.90 -2.43 -17.56
CA ALA A 67 -16.54 -1.02 -17.58
C ALA A 67 -17.21 -0.29 -16.41
N VAL A 68 -16.43 0.50 -15.66
CA VAL A 68 -16.90 1.21 -14.48
C VAL A 68 -16.33 2.64 -14.42
N THR A 69 -17.06 3.51 -13.73
CA THR A 69 -16.58 4.83 -13.30
C THR A 69 -16.48 4.81 -11.78
N LEU A 70 -15.29 5.11 -11.25
CA LEU A 70 -15.02 5.00 -9.81
C LEU A 70 -15.92 5.90 -8.97
N SER A 71 -16.16 7.14 -9.40
CA SER A 71 -17.00 8.09 -8.67
C SER A 71 -18.42 7.54 -8.47
N ALA A 72 -18.99 6.87 -9.47
CA ALA A 72 -20.30 6.24 -9.40
C ALA A 72 -20.29 5.04 -8.43
N MET A 73 -19.28 4.17 -8.54
CA MET A 73 -19.13 3.02 -7.64
C MET A 73 -19.00 3.43 -6.16
N LEU A 74 -18.23 4.49 -5.90
CA LEU A 74 -17.98 5.00 -4.56
C LEU A 74 -19.19 5.77 -3.99
N ALA A 75 -19.93 6.51 -4.82
CA ALA A 75 -21.14 7.22 -4.41
C ALA A 75 -22.28 6.27 -4.07
N ASP A 76 -22.43 5.20 -4.85
CA ASP A 76 -23.49 4.19 -4.67
C ASP A 76 -23.21 3.24 -3.49
N ARG A 77 -22.09 3.41 -2.76
CA ARG A 77 -21.62 2.47 -1.72
C ARG A 77 -21.50 1.03 -2.20
N ARG A 78 -21.34 0.82 -3.51
CA ARG A 78 -21.11 -0.51 -4.11
C ARG A 78 -19.76 -1.09 -3.72
N VAL A 79 -18.87 -0.26 -3.16
CA VAL A 79 -17.64 -0.70 -2.51
C VAL A 79 -17.83 -0.57 -1.01
N ALA A 80 -17.91 -1.70 -0.31
CA ALA A 80 -18.09 -1.70 1.14
C ALA A 80 -16.91 -1.00 1.83
N MET A 81 -17.24 -0.11 2.79
CA MET A 81 -16.26 0.51 3.70
C MET A 81 -15.98 -0.41 4.88
N THR A 82 -15.56 -1.65 4.62
CA THR A 82 -15.20 -2.63 5.65
C THR A 82 -13.72 -2.99 5.50
N GLU A 83 -13.08 -3.44 6.58
CA GLU A 83 -11.74 -4.03 6.57
C GLU A 83 -11.86 -5.50 7.02
N GLY A 84 -11.17 -6.42 6.34
CA GLY A 84 -10.99 -7.80 6.80
C GLY A 84 -12.24 -8.70 6.83
N VAL A 85 -13.15 -8.59 5.86
CA VAL A 85 -14.45 -9.32 5.92
C VAL A 85 -14.72 -10.30 4.78
N THR A 86 -13.83 -10.52 3.79
CA THR A 86 -14.19 -11.48 2.73
C THR A 86 -13.03 -12.10 1.98
N SER A 87 -13.20 -13.37 1.60
CA SER A 87 -12.35 -14.08 0.66
C SER A 87 -12.67 -13.67 -0.78
N GLY A 88 -11.70 -13.06 -1.46
CA GLY A 88 -11.87 -12.71 -2.87
C GLY A 88 -10.88 -11.67 -3.36
N THR A 89 -10.75 -11.63 -4.68
CA THR A 89 -9.81 -10.75 -5.36
C THR A 89 -10.55 -9.83 -6.29
N LEU A 90 -10.18 -8.56 -6.27
CA LEU A 90 -10.69 -7.52 -7.16
C LEU A 90 -9.54 -6.95 -7.95
N TRP A 91 -9.71 -6.84 -9.27
CA TRP A 91 -8.81 -6.14 -10.15
C TRP A 91 -9.51 -4.93 -10.74
N PHE A 92 -8.82 -3.80 -10.73
CA PHE A 92 -9.21 -2.60 -11.43
C PHE A 92 -8.04 -2.12 -12.29
N ALA A 93 -8.29 -1.90 -13.58
CA ALA A 93 -7.30 -1.37 -14.50
C ALA A 93 -7.83 -0.10 -15.16
N ALA A 94 -6.98 0.92 -15.30
CA ALA A 94 -7.35 2.16 -15.97
C ALA A 94 -7.82 1.88 -17.41
N ALA A 95 -8.82 2.63 -17.86
CA ALA A 95 -9.27 2.53 -19.23
C ALA A 95 -8.21 3.15 -20.16
N GLY A 96 -7.67 2.33 -21.09
CA GLY A 96 -6.79 2.80 -22.15
C GLY A 96 -7.12 2.10 -23.46
N GLY A 97 -7.58 2.86 -24.46
CA GLY A 97 -7.83 2.34 -25.81
C GLY A 97 -8.93 1.27 -25.87
N ALA A 98 -8.61 0.11 -26.43
CA ALA A 98 -9.55 -0.99 -26.67
C ALA A 98 -9.92 -1.75 -25.39
N ALA A 99 -11.08 -2.43 -25.39
CA ALA A 99 -11.52 -3.24 -24.26
C ALA A 99 -10.60 -4.45 -23.99
N PRO A 100 -10.54 -4.95 -22.74
CA PRO A 100 -9.88 -6.20 -22.41
C PRO A 100 -10.42 -7.36 -23.25
N VAL A 101 -9.50 -8.19 -23.74
CA VAL A 101 -9.84 -9.37 -24.54
C VAL A 101 -10.34 -10.48 -23.60
N ALA A 102 -11.46 -11.11 -23.97
CA ALA A 102 -12.00 -12.24 -23.21
C ALA A 102 -10.96 -13.36 -23.07
N GLY A 103 -10.75 -13.85 -21.84
CA GLY A 103 -9.79 -14.91 -21.52
C GLY A 103 -8.36 -14.44 -21.19
N GLN A 104 -8.02 -13.17 -21.40
CA GLN A 104 -6.78 -12.59 -20.88
C GLN A 104 -6.98 -12.10 -19.44
N SER A 105 -5.98 -12.29 -18.57
CA SER A 105 -6.02 -11.71 -17.22
C SER A 105 -5.97 -10.19 -17.30
N LEU A 106 -6.78 -9.51 -16.48
CA LEU A 106 -6.87 -8.05 -16.51
C LEU A 106 -5.52 -7.35 -16.24
N PRO A 107 -4.65 -7.82 -15.32
CA PRO A 107 -3.31 -7.26 -15.16
C PRO A 107 -2.44 -7.39 -16.41
N ALA A 108 -2.44 -8.55 -17.08
CA ALA A 108 -1.63 -8.77 -18.28
C ALA A 108 -2.08 -7.87 -19.44
N TRP A 109 -3.40 -7.66 -19.58
CA TRP A 109 -3.94 -6.69 -20.53
C TRP A 109 -3.52 -5.25 -20.18
N ALA A 110 -3.60 -4.87 -18.90
CA ALA A 110 -3.25 -3.52 -18.46
C ALA A 110 -1.78 -3.20 -18.77
N GLU A 111 -0.86 -4.13 -18.51
CA GLU A 111 0.56 -3.97 -18.82
C GLU A 111 0.80 -3.82 -20.33
N SER A 112 0.15 -4.66 -21.17
CA SER A 112 0.30 -4.55 -22.63
C SER A 112 -0.24 -3.22 -23.16
N ALA A 113 -1.31 -2.71 -22.54
CA ALA A 113 -1.90 -1.40 -22.82
C ALA A 113 -1.19 -0.22 -22.12
N LYS A 114 -0.13 -0.49 -21.35
CA LYS A 114 0.61 0.48 -20.53
C LYS A 114 -0.30 1.31 -19.61
N GLN A 115 -1.29 0.65 -19.02
CA GLN A 115 -2.25 1.24 -18.10
C GLN A 115 -1.94 0.84 -16.66
N PRO A 116 -2.07 1.78 -15.70
CA PRO A 116 -1.96 1.44 -14.29
C PRO A 116 -3.14 0.56 -13.87
N TRP A 117 -2.87 -0.34 -12.93
CA TRP A 117 -3.87 -1.25 -12.38
C TRP A 117 -3.62 -1.52 -10.90
N VAL A 118 -4.65 -2.01 -10.22
CA VAL A 118 -4.61 -2.47 -8.83
C VAL A 118 -5.32 -3.80 -8.69
N GLU A 119 -4.71 -4.72 -7.97
CA GLU A 119 -5.32 -5.92 -7.44
C GLU A 119 -5.51 -5.73 -5.93
N VAL A 120 -6.71 -6.02 -5.41
CA VAL A 120 -7.01 -6.04 -3.99
C VAL A 120 -7.37 -7.48 -3.63
N VAL A 121 -6.64 -8.08 -2.69
CA VAL A 121 -6.85 -9.43 -2.19
C VAL A 121 -7.39 -9.36 -0.77
N ASP A 122 -8.47 -10.09 -0.52
CA ASP A 122 -9.15 -10.25 0.77
C ASP A 122 -9.49 -8.93 1.46
N ASN A 123 -9.67 -7.87 0.66
CA ASN A 123 -9.97 -6.52 1.12
C ASN A 123 -8.92 -5.99 2.13
N GLU A 124 -7.69 -6.46 2.01
CA GLU A 124 -6.61 -6.16 2.94
C GLU A 124 -5.29 -5.85 2.24
N THR A 125 -4.91 -6.64 1.25
CA THR A 125 -3.63 -6.45 0.53
C THR A 125 -3.88 -5.89 -0.85
N CYS A 126 -3.14 -4.84 -1.23
CA CYS A 126 -3.20 -4.27 -2.57
C CYS A 126 -1.88 -4.46 -3.32
N TYR A 127 -1.95 -4.76 -4.62
CA TYR A 127 -0.82 -4.76 -5.53
C TYR A 127 -1.07 -3.75 -6.65
N TRP A 128 -0.17 -2.79 -6.81
CA TRP A 128 -0.25 -1.73 -7.80
C TRP A 128 0.77 -1.95 -8.92
N GLY A 129 0.30 -2.07 -10.15
CA GLY A 129 1.16 -2.18 -11.35
C GLY A 129 1.02 -0.98 -12.28
N GLY A 130 1.97 -0.86 -13.22
CA GLY A 130 1.99 0.23 -14.20
C GLY A 130 2.17 1.64 -13.61
N LEU A 131 2.60 1.78 -12.35
CA LEU A 131 2.78 3.09 -11.72
C LEU A 131 4.06 3.79 -12.18
N THR A 132 3.91 5.07 -12.52
CA THR A 132 5.02 6.02 -12.68
C THR A 132 5.68 6.35 -11.34
N ASP A 133 6.90 6.88 -11.37
CA ASP A 133 7.60 7.28 -10.15
C ASP A 133 6.84 8.36 -9.35
N ALA A 134 6.16 9.28 -10.04
CA ALA A 134 5.30 10.27 -9.40
C ALA A 134 4.13 9.61 -8.65
N GLN A 135 3.50 8.59 -9.25
CA GLN A 135 2.42 7.84 -8.60
C GLN A 135 2.94 6.98 -7.44
N ILE A 136 4.14 6.40 -7.56
CA ILE A 136 4.81 5.70 -6.44
C ILE A 136 5.07 6.66 -5.28
N ALA A 137 5.54 7.89 -5.55
CA ALA A 137 5.73 8.90 -4.51
C ALA A 137 4.40 9.22 -3.78
N ARG A 138 3.29 9.27 -4.52
CA ARG A 138 1.95 9.48 -3.94
C ARG A 138 1.47 8.28 -3.11
N LEU A 139 1.78 7.06 -3.54
CA LEU A 139 1.45 5.84 -2.79
C LEU A 139 2.25 5.76 -1.49
N LEU A 140 3.54 6.09 -1.54
CA LEU A 140 4.38 6.21 -0.34
C LEU A 140 3.85 7.31 0.59
N ALA A 141 3.47 8.48 0.07
CA ALA A 141 2.90 9.54 0.89
C ALA A 141 1.59 9.09 1.56
N TRP A 142 0.71 8.39 0.83
CA TRP A 142 -0.49 7.78 1.40
C TRP A 142 -0.14 6.82 2.54
N PHE A 143 0.77 5.87 2.31
CA PHE A 143 1.21 4.88 3.29
C PHE A 143 1.76 5.52 4.58
N LEU A 144 2.58 6.57 4.45
CA LEU A 144 3.20 7.26 5.58
C LEU A 144 2.22 8.12 6.40
N CYS A 145 1.21 8.66 5.74
CA CYS A 145 0.24 9.56 6.34
C CYS A 145 -0.99 8.85 6.92
N GLN A 146 -1.09 7.52 6.81
CA GLN A 146 -2.17 6.76 7.43
C GLN A 146 -2.23 7.00 8.94
N HIS A 147 -3.39 6.78 9.55
CA HIS A 147 -3.54 6.84 11.01
C HIS A 147 -2.42 6.01 11.69
N PRO A 148 -1.82 6.46 12.81
CA PRO A 148 -2.15 7.67 13.59
C PRO A 148 -1.37 8.94 13.19
N MET A 149 -0.77 9.02 12.00
CA MET A 149 -0.07 10.23 11.56
C MET A 149 -1.03 11.41 11.29
N GLU A 150 -2.29 11.12 10.96
CA GLU A 150 -3.39 12.09 10.73
C GLU A 150 -3.00 13.28 9.82
N ALA A 151 -2.10 13.05 8.87
CA ALA A 151 -1.73 14.03 7.86
C ALA A 151 -2.55 13.82 6.58
N ASP A 152 -2.99 14.91 5.96
CA ASP A 152 -3.58 14.82 4.63
C ASP A 152 -2.49 14.57 3.59
N PHE A 153 -2.31 13.32 3.20
CA PHE A 153 -1.30 12.91 2.21
C PHE A 153 -1.39 13.70 0.91
N LYS A 154 -2.57 14.30 0.59
CA LYS A 154 -2.75 15.07 -0.63
C LYS A 154 -1.95 16.37 -0.60
N LYS A 155 -1.81 16.95 0.59
CA LYS A 155 -1.11 18.22 0.86
C LYS A 155 0.37 18.02 1.19
N VAL A 156 0.82 16.76 1.26
CA VAL A 156 2.19 16.42 1.63
C VAL A 156 2.99 15.98 0.41
N LYS A 157 4.27 16.38 0.37
CA LYS A 157 5.25 15.96 -0.63
C LYS A 157 6.43 15.28 0.03
N ILE A 158 7.03 14.29 -0.62
CA ILE A 158 8.26 13.67 -0.11
C ILE A 158 9.44 14.43 -0.70
N GLN A 159 10.40 14.83 0.13
CA GLN A 159 11.62 15.48 -0.35
C GLN A 159 12.35 14.58 -1.35
N PRO A 160 12.96 15.10 -2.43
CA PRO A 160 13.55 14.27 -3.48
C PRO A 160 14.58 13.26 -2.98
N ARG A 161 15.44 13.66 -2.04
CA ARG A 161 16.43 12.77 -1.42
C ARG A 161 15.78 11.65 -0.62
N THR A 162 14.77 11.99 0.18
CA THR A 162 13.98 11.01 0.94
C THR A 162 13.21 10.08 0.02
N PHE A 163 12.63 10.58 -1.07
CA PHE A 163 11.93 9.76 -2.05
C PHE A 163 12.86 8.78 -2.75
N ALA A 164 14.02 9.22 -3.24
CA ALA A 164 15.00 8.34 -3.88
C ALA A 164 15.41 7.20 -2.93
N ARG A 165 15.63 7.52 -1.66
CA ARG A 165 15.96 6.55 -0.62
C ARG A 165 14.83 5.57 -0.34
N LEU A 166 13.61 6.07 -0.11
CA LEU A 166 12.44 5.24 0.12
C LEU A 166 12.17 4.34 -1.08
N LYS A 167 12.31 4.86 -2.30
CA LYS A 167 12.11 4.09 -3.53
C LYS A 167 13.17 2.99 -3.69
N ALA A 168 14.45 3.26 -3.42
CA ALA A 168 15.47 2.22 -3.46
C ALA A 168 15.15 1.10 -2.46
N GLY A 169 14.96 1.46 -1.18
CA GLY A 169 14.63 0.50 -0.13
C GLY A 169 13.32 -0.25 -0.37
N LEU A 170 12.35 0.39 -1.05
CA LEU A 170 11.08 -0.23 -1.41
C LEU A 170 11.30 -1.50 -2.24
N PHE A 171 12.18 -1.47 -3.25
CA PHE A 171 12.44 -2.59 -4.14
C PHE A 171 13.50 -3.56 -3.61
N ASP A 172 14.38 -3.10 -2.71
CA ASP A 172 15.43 -3.92 -2.11
C ASP A 172 14.87 -4.80 -0.98
N HIS A 173 14.18 -4.18 -0.03
CA HIS A 173 13.76 -4.85 1.22
C HIS A 173 12.31 -4.55 1.65
N GLY A 174 11.66 -3.55 1.06
CA GLY A 174 10.35 -3.07 1.50
C GLY A 174 10.43 -2.27 2.81
N TRP A 175 9.33 -1.62 3.17
CA TRP A 175 9.26 -0.75 4.33
C TRP A 175 8.07 -1.11 5.20
N THR A 176 8.32 -1.16 6.48
CA THR A 176 7.33 -1.47 7.50
C THR A 176 7.20 -0.33 8.48
N ARG A 177 5.96 0.06 8.74
CA ARG A 177 5.54 1.08 9.70
C ARG A 177 4.66 0.44 10.77
N ASN A 178 4.99 0.62 12.03
CA ASN A 178 4.14 0.21 13.14
C ASN A 178 3.42 1.42 13.75
N LEU A 179 2.13 1.31 14.06
CA LEU A 179 1.33 2.42 14.59
C LEU A 179 1.86 2.95 15.94
N GLN A 180 2.49 2.11 16.76
CA GLN A 180 3.09 2.48 18.04
C GLN A 180 4.43 3.23 17.88
N LEU A 181 4.98 3.22 16.66
CA LEU A 181 6.15 3.97 16.24
C LEU A 181 5.78 5.26 15.52
N VAL A 182 4.62 5.83 15.84
CA VAL A 182 4.12 7.08 15.26
C VAL A 182 3.76 8.06 16.38
N ARG A 183 4.11 9.32 16.17
CA ARG A 183 3.64 10.48 16.93
C ARG A 183 2.82 11.35 16.02
N GLY A 184 1.49 11.22 16.08
CA GLY A 184 0.60 12.07 15.29
C GLY A 184 0.73 13.55 15.64
N ASP A 185 0.83 13.86 16.94
CA ASP A 185 1.00 15.21 17.48
C ASP A 185 2.26 15.92 16.97
N ARG A 186 3.37 15.18 16.85
CA ARG A 186 4.66 15.69 16.33
C ARG A 186 4.85 15.43 14.84
N LYS A 187 3.91 14.75 14.20
CA LYS A 187 4.01 14.21 12.83
C LYS A 187 5.32 13.46 12.55
N LEU A 188 5.71 12.59 13.47
CA LEU A 188 6.91 11.75 13.39
C LEU A 188 6.54 10.28 13.23
N CYS A 189 7.33 9.53 12.46
CA CYS A 189 7.17 8.09 12.31
C CYS A 189 8.53 7.41 12.15
N ASP A 190 8.77 6.33 12.88
CA ASP A 190 9.90 5.45 12.61
C ASP A 190 9.47 4.33 11.66
N LEU A 191 10.20 4.19 10.55
CA LEU A 191 10.01 3.20 9.50
C LEU A 191 11.20 2.23 9.51
N TRP A 192 10.93 0.94 9.40
CA TRP A 192 11.98 -0.09 9.39
C TRP A 192 11.97 -0.84 8.06
N ALA A 193 13.16 -1.04 7.49
CA ALA A 193 13.39 -1.85 6.31
C ALA A 193 12.99 -3.29 6.57
N GLY A 194 12.38 -3.97 5.59
CA GLY A 194 11.94 -5.37 5.69
C GLY A 194 10.42 -5.51 5.72
N VAL A 195 9.96 -6.75 5.57
CA VAL A 195 8.53 -7.12 5.55
C VAL A 195 8.22 -8.07 6.71
N HIS A 196 7.13 -7.84 7.43
CA HIS A 196 6.68 -8.77 8.45
C HIS A 196 6.01 -10.01 7.85
N GLY A 197 6.23 -11.14 8.51
CA GLY A 197 5.70 -12.47 8.14
C GLY A 197 4.19 -12.52 7.91
N SER A 198 3.45 -11.60 8.52
CA SER A 198 1.98 -11.56 8.53
C SER A 198 1.37 -10.52 7.57
N CYS A 199 2.16 -9.64 6.95
CA CYS A 199 1.61 -8.44 6.32
C CYS A 199 1.38 -8.57 4.81
N ILE A 200 1.92 -9.57 4.10
CA ILE A 200 1.75 -9.70 2.64
C ILE A 200 1.66 -11.18 2.27
N LEU A 201 0.94 -11.55 1.22
CA LEU A 201 0.78 -12.96 0.85
C LEU A 201 2.04 -13.55 0.16
N ASP A 202 2.70 -12.76 -0.71
CA ASP A 202 3.89 -13.18 -1.47
C ASP A 202 5.15 -12.42 -1.03
N HIS A 203 5.75 -12.78 0.12
CA HIS A 203 6.98 -12.14 0.60
C HIS A 203 8.05 -13.11 1.14
N ALA A 204 7.91 -14.43 0.93
CA ALA A 204 8.77 -15.46 1.53
C ALA A 204 10.28 -15.31 1.24
N THR A 205 10.67 -14.53 0.23
CA THR A 205 12.07 -14.28 -0.15
C THR A 205 12.61 -12.93 0.30
N ARG A 206 11.81 -12.10 0.97
CA ARG A 206 12.21 -10.76 1.41
C ARG A 206 12.82 -10.80 2.82
N PRO A 207 13.80 -9.93 3.11
CA PRO A 207 14.37 -9.85 4.44
C PRO A 207 13.31 -9.39 5.45
N LEU A 208 13.36 -9.99 6.64
CA LEU A 208 12.57 -9.55 7.79
C LEU A 208 13.17 -8.27 8.40
N PRO A 209 12.41 -7.47 9.16
CA PRO A 209 12.91 -6.19 9.62
C PRO A 209 14.18 -6.22 10.48
N THR A 210 14.30 -7.20 11.37
CA THR A 210 15.50 -7.38 12.19
C THR A 210 16.70 -7.87 11.36
N GLN A 211 16.46 -8.56 10.24
CA GLN A 211 17.54 -8.99 9.32
C GLN A 211 18.09 -7.83 8.50
N ALA A 212 17.22 -6.94 8.01
CA ALA A 212 17.65 -5.74 7.28
C ALA A 212 18.32 -4.72 8.22
N ALA A 213 17.76 -4.52 9.42
CA ALA A 213 18.28 -3.65 10.47
C ALA A 213 18.55 -2.18 10.04
N ILE A 214 17.80 -1.68 9.05
CA ILE A 214 17.87 -0.29 8.58
C ILE A 214 16.59 0.42 9.02
N GLY A 215 16.73 1.52 9.77
CA GLY A 215 15.60 2.31 10.27
C GLY A 215 15.69 3.77 9.82
N LEU A 216 14.54 4.35 9.48
CA LEU A 216 14.39 5.76 9.15
C LEU A 216 13.44 6.44 10.12
N ARG A 217 13.82 7.59 10.65
CA ARG A 217 12.89 8.54 11.24
C ARG A 217 12.37 9.46 10.14
N LEU A 218 11.06 9.53 10.00
CA LEU A 218 10.37 10.41 9.07
C LEU A 218 9.67 11.52 9.83
N THR A 219 9.78 12.74 9.31
CA THR A 219 9.18 13.94 9.88
C THR A 219 8.37 14.65 8.82
N ILE A 220 7.15 15.09 9.16
CA ILE A 220 6.35 15.96 8.29
C ILE A 220 6.43 17.39 8.82
N ASP A 221 7.15 18.25 8.11
CA ASP A 221 7.26 19.68 8.42
C ASP A 221 6.91 20.53 7.20
N PHE A 222 6.15 21.61 7.40
CA PHE A 222 5.64 22.49 6.33
C PHE A 222 5.05 21.78 5.10
N GLY A 223 4.48 20.57 5.27
CA GLY A 223 3.91 19.78 4.18
C GLY A 223 4.96 18.97 3.39
N GLU A 224 6.17 18.82 3.91
CA GLU A 224 7.22 17.99 3.33
C GLU A 224 7.64 16.85 4.26
N ILE A 225 7.89 15.68 3.69
CA ILE A 225 8.44 14.51 4.39
C ILE A 225 9.95 14.48 4.18
N SER A 226 10.69 14.58 5.27
CA SER A 226 12.14 14.36 5.34
C SER A 226 12.45 13.06 6.09
N SER A 227 13.71 12.61 6.02
CA SER A 227 14.15 11.37 6.67
C SER A 227 15.54 11.49 7.30
N GLU A 228 15.71 10.86 8.46
CA GLU A 228 16.98 10.70 9.17
C GLU A 228 17.22 9.22 9.52
N ASP A 229 18.49 8.85 9.71
CA ASP A 229 18.86 7.48 10.12
C ASP A 229 18.54 7.21 11.57
N LEU A 230 17.96 6.04 11.84
CA LEU A 230 17.89 5.50 13.19
C LEU A 230 19.15 4.70 13.47
N ALA A 231 19.85 5.09 14.54
CA ALA A 231 21.01 4.35 15.05
C ALA A 231 20.62 3.16 15.95
N ASP A 232 19.34 3.07 16.33
CA ASP A 232 18.82 2.05 17.24
C ASP A 232 18.67 0.68 16.55
N ARG A 233 18.41 -0.38 17.32
CA ARG A 233 17.99 -1.67 16.76
C ARG A 233 16.50 -1.66 16.47
N CYS A 234 16.09 -2.44 15.46
CA CYS A 234 14.67 -2.64 15.16
C CYS A 234 13.92 -3.10 16.43
N PRO A 235 12.84 -2.40 16.84
CA PRO A 235 12.04 -2.76 18.01
C PRO A 235 10.88 -3.71 17.64
N LEU A 236 10.73 -4.09 16.37
CA LEU A 236 9.62 -4.90 15.89
C LEU A 236 9.96 -6.38 15.91
N VAL A 237 8.98 -7.20 16.26
CA VAL A 237 9.01 -8.66 16.13
C VAL A 237 8.78 -9.02 14.67
N ASP A 238 9.69 -9.78 14.06
CA ASP A 238 9.67 -10.05 12.63
C ASP A 238 8.40 -10.76 12.15
N GLU A 239 7.87 -11.70 12.94
CA GLU A 239 6.71 -12.51 12.56
C GLU A 239 5.40 -11.71 12.65
N THR A 240 5.25 -10.92 13.71
CA THR A 240 3.96 -10.30 14.08
C THR A 240 3.88 -8.81 13.80
N GLY A 241 5.04 -8.18 13.58
CA GLY A 241 5.19 -6.75 13.51
C GLY A 241 4.91 -5.95 14.77
N LYS A 242 4.67 -6.60 15.90
CA LYS A 242 4.42 -5.90 17.17
C LYS A 242 5.73 -5.42 17.80
N LEU A 243 5.64 -4.42 18.67
CA LEU A 243 6.77 -4.03 19.49
C LEU A 243 7.24 -5.18 20.39
N VAL A 244 8.55 -5.38 20.46
CA VAL A 244 9.17 -6.29 21.42
C VAL A 244 8.91 -5.76 22.84
N PRO A 245 8.34 -6.56 23.75
CA PRO A 245 8.13 -6.16 25.14
C PRO A 245 9.43 -5.65 25.78
N GLY A 246 9.38 -4.48 26.42
CA GLY A 246 10.53 -3.90 27.11
C GLY A 246 11.57 -3.20 26.22
N ARG A 247 11.38 -3.11 24.90
CA ARG A 247 12.20 -2.23 24.04
C ARG A 247 11.52 -0.87 23.85
N PRO A 248 11.98 0.20 24.52
CA PRO A 248 11.48 1.54 24.24
C PRO A 248 11.94 1.95 22.84
N SER A 249 11.02 2.43 21.99
CA SER A 249 11.45 3.07 20.74
C SER A 249 12.06 4.43 21.07
N GLY A 250 13.13 4.82 20.36
CA GLY A 250 13.76 6.13 20.50
C GLY A 250 12.81 7.34 20.30
N LEU A 251 11.61 7.13 19.76
CA LEU A 251 10.54 8.15 19.70
C LEU A 251 10.04 8.58 21.08
N TRP A 252 9.98 7.67 22.07
CA TRP A 252 9.40 7.93 23.41
C TRP A 252 10.44 8.40 24.44
N GLY A 253 11.74 8.35 24.11
CA GLY A 253 12.83 8.69 25.03
C GLY A 253 13.49 10.07 24.82
N ARG A 254 13.10 10.82 23.78
CA ARG A 254 13.60 12.18 23.53
C ARG A 254 12.47 13.19 23.84
N ALA A 255 12.48 13.68 25.08
CA ALA A 255 11.62 14.78 25.53
C ALA A 255 11.99 16.06 24.77
#